data_AF-A0A8H4XB43-F1
#
_entry.id   AF-A0A8H4XB43-F1
#
_cell.length_a   1.000
_cell.length_b   1.000
_cell.length_c   1.000
_cell.angle_alpha   90.00
_cell.angle_beta   90.00
_cell.angle_gamma   90.00
#
_symmetry.space_group_name_H-M   'P 1'
#
loop_
_entity.id
_entity.type
_entity.pdbx_description
1 polymer ?
#
loop_
_entity_poly.entity_id
_entity_poly.type
_entity_poly.pdbx_seq_one_letter_code
_entity_poly.pdbx_strand_id
1 'polypeptide(L)'
;TWSSIVVLTGLTPATTYYYQIVSTNSSVEHFFSPRTPGDKIPFSMNMVADLGIYGPHGYTLNSDSSGLLRKDTIPSIDPSLEHATIGALASSTVDEYGFIIYPGDFTYADDWYLEPQNLGDGKDAYQAILEQFYDQLAPVTGRKIYITGPGNHDRNCDEIPFTSGFCPEG
;
A
#
# COMPACT_ATOMS: atom_id res chain seq x y z
N THR A 1 3.88 11.70 -11.63
CA THR A 1 2.46 11.27 -11.68
C THR A 1 1.59 12.43 -11.22
N TRP A 2 0.26 12.34 -11.36
CA TRP A 2 -0.68 13.39 -10.93
C TRP A 2 -1.52 12.87 -9.75
N SER A 3 -1.73 13.69 -8.72
CA SER A 3 -2.62 13.36 -7.60
C SER A 3 -3.83 14.30 -7.57
N SER A 4 -4.99 13.78 -7.15
CA SER A 4 -6.24 14.55 -7.03
C SER A 4 -6.91 14.23 -5.70
N ILE A 5 -7.44 15.26 -5.04
CA ILE A 5 -8.11 15.14 -3.74
C ILE A 5 -9.50 15.78 -3.86
N VAL A 6 -10.52 15.04 -3.43
CA VAL A 6 -11.90 15.50 -3.38
C VAL A 6 -12.43 15.32 -1.96
N VAL A 7 -13.03 16.38 -1.40
CA VAL A 7 -13.62 16.35 -0.06
C VAL A 7 -15.12 16.15 -0.17
N LEU A 8 -15.62 15.05 0.40
CA LEU A 8 -17.04 14.78 0.52
C LEU A 8 -17.55 15.24 1.89
N THR A 9 -18.51 16.16 1.91
CA THR A 9 -19.09 16.72 3.14
C THR A 9 -20.58 16.41 3.27
N GLY A 10 -21.11 16.45 4.49
CA GLY A 10 -22.55 16.27 4.73
C GLY A 10 -23.05 14.83 4.53
N LEU A 11 -22.16 13.86 4.72
CA LEU A 11 -22.53 12.44 4.65
C LEU A 11 -23.43 12.06 5.84
N THR A 12 -24.51 11.33 5.55
CA THR A 12 -25.32 10.66 6.57
C THR A 12 -24.46 9.57 7.22
N PRO A 13 -24.41 9.46 8.56
CA PRO A 13 -23.67 8.40 9.23
C PRO A 13 -24.14 7.00 8.83
N ALA A 14 -23.25 6.01 8.90
CA ALA A 14 -23.55 4.60 8.68
C ALA A 14 -24.32 4.30 7.37
N THR A 15 -23.91 4.93 6.27
CA THR A 15 -24.59 4.89 4.97
C THR A 15 -23.61 4.50 3.87
N THR A 16 -24.03 3.60 2.97
CA THR A 16 -23.24 3.25 1.77
C THR A 16 -23.41 4.32 0.70
N TYR A 17 -22.30 4.89 0.25
CA TYR A 17 -22.23 5.83 -0.86
C TYR A 17 -21.54 5.19 -2.05
N TYR A 18 -22.04 5.45 -3.25
CA TYR A 18 -21.42 5.05 -4.50
C TYR A 18 -20.70 6.26 -5.12
N TYR A 19 -19.55 6.04 -5.71
CA TYR A 19 -18.77 7.09 -6.37
C TYR A 19 -18.07 6.54 -7.61
N GLN A 20 -17.67 7.44 -8.51
CA GLN A 20 -16.87 7.12 -9.68
C GLN A 20 -15.92 8.27 -9.95
N ILE A 21 -14.68 7.96 -10.28
CA ILE A 21 -13.69 8.96 -10.69
C ILE A 21 -13.94 9.28 -12.17
N VAL A 22 -14.05 10.56 -12.51
CA VAL A 22 -14.19 10.98 -13.91
C VAL A 22 -12.85 10.82 -14.62
N SER A 23 -12.62 9.64 -15.22
CA SER A 23 -11.42 9.31 -15.99
C SER A 23 -11.74 8.31 -17.10
N THR A 24 -10.75 8.00 -17.94
CA THR A 24 -10.86 7.00 -19.01
C THR A 24 -10.90 5.56 -18.52
N ASN A 25 -10.51 5.30 -17.27
CA ASN A 25 -10.44 3.95 -16.69
C ASN A 25 -10.89 3.95 -15.22
N SER A 26 -12.19 4.14 -14.99
CA SER A 26 -12.79 4.06 -13.64
C SER A 26 -14.10 3.28 -13.67
N SER A 27 -14.25 2.37 -12.72
CA SER A 27 -15.53 1.74 -12.33
C SER A 27 -16.28 2.60 -11.32
N VAL A 28 -17.55 2.26 -11.10
CA VAL A 28 -18.30 2.71 -9.93
C VAL A 28 -17.83 1.87 -8.73
N GLU A 29 -17.35 2.54 -7.69
CA GLU A 29 -17.01 1.96 -6.41
C GLU A 29 -17.98 2.45 -5.32
N HIS A 30 -17.80 1.96 -4.10
CA HIS A 30 -18.62 2.35 -2.96
C HIS A 30 -17.85 2.30 -1.66
N PHE A 31 -18.24 3.12 -0.69
CA PHE A 31 -17.71 3.09 0.67
C PHE A 31 -18.83 3.26 1.69
N PHE A 32 -18.58 2.82 2.93
CA PHE A 32 -19.48 3.00 4.06
C PHE A 32 -19.05 4.19 4.91
N SER A 33 -19.93 5.18 5.10
CA SER A 33 -19.61 6.36 5.90
C SER A 33 -19.44 6.02 7.39
N PRO A 34 -18.60 6.76 8.14
CA PRO A 34 -18.43 6.54 9.57
C PRO A 34 -19.74 6.60 10.35
N ARG A 35 -19.78 5.87 11.47
CA ARG A 35 -20.86 5.95 12.45
C ARG A 35 -20.76 7.24 13.25
N THR A 36 -21.88 7.65 13.86
CA THR A 36 -21.90 8.80 14.76
C THR A 36 -20.98 8.55 15.97
N PRO A 37 -20.18 9.54 16.42
CA PRO A 37 -19.40 9.40 17.64
C PRO A 37 -20.27 8.97 18.82
N GLY A 38 -19.82 7.95 19.55
CA GLY A 38 -20.56 7.35 20.67
C GLY A 38 -21.53 6.22 20.29
N ASP A 39 -21.61 5.83 19.02
CA ASP A 39 -22.25 4.56 18.62
C ASP A 39 -21.61 3.39 19.39
N LYS A 40 -22.46 2.50 19.92
CA LYS A 40 -22.07 1.34 20.75
C LYS A 40 -22.10 0.02 19.99
N ILE A 41 -22.47 0.04 18.70
CA ILE A 41 -22.44 -1.16 17.87
C ILE A 41 -20.98 -1.61 17.73
N PRO A 42 -20.67 -2.91 17.97
CA PRO A 42 -19.33 -3.43 17.78
C PRO A 42 -18.81 -3.18 16.38
N PHE A 43 -17.51 -2.93 16.26
CA PHE A 43 -16.82 -2.79 14.99
C PHE A 43 -15.49 -3.52 15.04
N SER A 44 -15.01 -3.89 13.86
CA SER A 44 -13.67 -4.44 13.66
C SER A 44 -12.84 -3.45 12.86
N MET A 45 -11.56 -3.36 13.19
CA MET A 45 -10.56 -2.59 12.46
C MET A 45 -9.32 -3.44 12.28
N ASN A 46 -8.60 -3.20 11.19
CA ASN A 46 -7.29 -3.80 10.96
C ASN A 46 -6.20 -2.76 11.18
N MET A 47 -5.07 -3.23 11.68
CA MET A 47 -3.83 -2.47 11.72
C MET A 47 -2.78 -3.25 10.95
N VAL A 48 -2.17 -2.60 9.96
CA VAL A 48 -1.10 -3.17 9.14
C VAL A 48 0.07 -2.20 9.16
N ALA A 49 1.29 -2.71 9.06
CA ALA A 49 2.50 -1.91 9.02
C ALA A 49 3.52 -2.63 8.12
N ASP A 50 4.53 -1.92 7.64
CA ASP A 50 5.70 -2.53 7.01
C ASP A 50 5.35 -3.49 5.86
N LEU A 51 4.38 -3.14 5.01
CA LEU A 51 3.86 -4.03 3.97
C LEU A 51 4.84 -4.20 2.81
N GLY A 52 5.35 -3.08 2.28
CA GLY A 52 6.05 -3.06 1.00
C GLY A 52 5.17 -3.47 -0.18
N ILE A 53 5.81 -3.67 -1.33
CA ILE A 53 5.17 -4.20 -2.53
C ILE A 53 5.44 -5.70 -2.71
N TYR A 54 4.50 -6.38 -3.37
CA TYR A 54 4.68 -7.75 -3.84
C TYR A 54 4.93 -7.77 -5.37
N GLY A 55 5.74 -8.70 -5.87
CA GLY A 55 6.04 -8.85 -7.30
C GLY A 55 7.51 -8.55 -7.64
N PRO A 56 7.90 -8.56 -8.93
CA PRO A 56 9.29 -8.47 -9.38
C PRO A 56 10.13 -7.28 -8.87
N HIS A 57 9.48 -6.21 -8.42
CA HIS A 57 10.12 -5.03 -7.83
C HIS A 57 9.95 -4.94 -6.31
N GLY A 58 9.26 -5.92 -5.72
CA GLY A 58 8.99 -6.05 -4.31
C GLY A 58 9.57 -7.32 -3.73
N TYR A 59 9.25 -7.60 -2.46
CA TYR A 59 9.69 -8.80 -1.75
C TYR A 59 8.98 -10.07 -2.26
N THR A 60 8.95 -10.32 -3.58
CA THR A 60 8.80 -11.68 -4.09
C THR A 60 10.05 -12.47 -3.80
N LEU A 61 9.87 -13.64 -3.24
CA LEU A 61 10.91 -14.65 -3.22
C LEU A 61 11.26 -15.04 -4.65
N ASN A 62 12.38 -14.52 -5.13
CA ASN A 62 13.32 -15.34 -5.87
C ASN A 62 14.58 -15.44 -5.02
N SER A 63 14.86 -16.64 -4.51
CA SER A 63 16.15 -16.98 -3.91
C SER A 63 17.23 -16.91 -4.98
N ASP A 64 17.86 -15.73 -5.03
CA ASP A 64 19.27 -15.39 -5.28
C ASP A 64 20.06 -15.81 -6.53
N SER A 65 21.17 -15.09 -6.73
CA SER A 65 22.45 -15.68 -7.19
C SER A 65 23.60 -15.54 -6.16
N SER A 66 23.35 -15.05 -4.93
CA SER A 66 24.30 -15.02 -3.79
C SER A 66 23.80 -15.53 -2.40
N GLY A 67 22.55 -15.96 -2.27
CA GLY A 67 22.14 -17.02 -1.35
C GLY A 67 21.80 -16.62 0.08
N LEU A 68 21.73 -15.33 0.42
CA LEU A 68 21.59 -14.94 1.83
C LEU A 68 20.57 -13.81 2.08
N LEU A 69 19.30 -14.15 1.86
CA LEU A 69 18.30 -14.05 2.92
C LEU A 69 17.73 -15.46 3.18
N ARG A 70 18.13 -16.00 4.33
CA ARG A 70 17.76 -17.32 4.81
C ARG A 70 16.31 -17.31 5.32
N LYS A 71 15.36 -17.63 4.42
CA LYS A 71 13.95 -17.97 4.71
C LYS A 71 13.76 -19.49 4.94
N ASP A 72 14.84 -20.22 5.10
CA ASP A 72 15.00 -21.69 5.11
C ASP A 72 14.41 -22.41 6.34
N THR A 73 13.60 -21.74 7.16
CA THR A 73 12.68 -22.38 8.12
C THR A 73 11.21 -22.16 7.82
N ILE A 74 10.86 -21.35 6.82
CA ILE A 74 9.48 -21.09 6.42
C ILE A 74 9.22 -21.91 5.15
N PRO A 75 8.25 -22.84 5.15
CA PRO A 75 7.87 -23.58 3.95
C PRO A 75 7.67 -22.61 2.79
N SER A 76 8.23 -22.93 1.63
CA SER A 76 8.13 -22.13 0.40
C SER A 76 6.66 -22.02 -0.02
N ILE A 77 5.94 -21.08 0.56
CA ILE A 77 4.59 -20.69 0.16
C ILE A 77 4.78 -19.74 -1.02
N ASP A 78 4.27 -20.15 -2.17
CA ASP A 78 4.17 -19.30 -3.36
C ASP A 78 3.47 -17.98 -2.96
N PRO A 79 4.13 -16.82 -3.14
CA PRO A 79 3.52 -15.52 -2.92
C PRO A 79 2.53 -15.22 -4.05
N SER A 80 1.46 -16.01 -4.16
CA SER A 80 0.28 -15.58 -4.89
C SER A 80 -0.27 -14.33 -4.20
N LEU A 81 -0.87 -13.41 -4.97
CA LEU A 81 -1.56 -12.24 -4.41
C LEU A 81 -2.58 -12.65 -3.33
N GLU A 82 -3.13 -13.87 -3.39
CA GLU A 82 -4.08 -14.41 -2.41
C GLU A 82 -3.45 -14.69 -1.03
N HIS A 83 -2.13 -14.95 -0.97
CA HIS A 83 -1.42 -15.27 0.28
C HIS A 83 -0.69 -14.06 0.89
N ALA A 84 -0.73 -12.91 0.24
CA ALA A 84 -0.20 -11.65 0.75
C ALA A 84 -1.16 -10.99 1.75
N THR A 85 -0.65 -10.15 2.65
CA THR A 85 -1.49 -9.37 3.59
C THR A 85 -2.53 -8.53 2.83
N ILE A 86 -2.10 -7.89 1.73
CA ILE A 86 -3.00 -7.13 0.84
C ILE A 86 -4.08 -8.04 0.24
N GLY A 87 -3.71 -9.26 -0.16
CA GLY A 87 -4.66 -10.28 -0.62
C GLY A 87 -5.72 -10.60 0.41
N ALA A 88 -5.30 -10.92 1.64
CA ALA A 88 -6.23 -11.23 2.73
C ALA A 88 -7.19 -10.06 3.03
N LEU A 89 -6.68 -8.82 2.99
CA LEU A 89 -7.50 -7.61 3.14
C LEU A 89 -8.50 -7.41 2.01
N ALA A 90 -8.11 -7.72 0.76
CA ALA A 90 -8.90 -7.47 -0.43
C ALA A 90 -9.93 -8.56 -0.74
N SER A 91 -9.61 -9.83 -0.47
CA SER A 91 -10.42 -10.98 -0.92
C SER A 91 -11.12 -11.72 0.23
N SER A 92 -10.40 -11.97 1.32
CA SER A 92 -10.86 -12.90 2.36
C SER A 92 -11.59 -12.21 3.50
N THR A 93 -11.23 -10.96 3.80
CA THR A 93 -11.72 -10.25 5.00
C THR A 93 -12.35 -8.90 4.69
N VAL A 94 -12.47 -8.51 3.41
CA VAL A 94 -12.90 -7.16 3.03
C VAL A 94 -14.24 -6.77 3.67
N ASP A 95 -15.16 -7.71 3.88
CA ASP A 95 -16.46 -7.44 4.51
C ASP A 95 -16.46 -7.49 6.05
N GLU A 96 -15.34 -7.88 6.67
CA GLU A 96 -15.24 -8.15 8.11
C GLU A 96 -14.77 -6.95 8.93
N TYR A 97 -14.20 -5.92 8.31
CA TYR A 97 -13.68 -4.72 8.98
C TYR A 97 -14.22 -3.42 8.39
N GLY A 98 -14.27 -2.38 9.23
CA GLY A 98 -14.77 -1.05 8.85
C GLY A 98 -13.71 -0.12 8.28
N PHE A 99 -12.49 -0.17 8.82
CA PHE A 99 -11.39 0.71 8.43
C PHE A 99 -10.03 0.10 8.78
N ILE A 100 -8.98 0.68 8.21
CA ILE A 100 -7.58 0.28 8.41
C ILE A 100 -6.77 1.46 8.96
N ILE A 101 -5.85 1.16 9.87
CA ILE A 101 -4.77 2.06 10.28
C ILE A 101 -3.43 1.49 9.79
N TYR A 102 -2.64 2.33 9.12
CA TYR A 102 -1.29 2.01 8.64
C TYR A 102 -0.29 3.05 9.13
N PRO A 103 0.54 2.75 10.16
CA PRO A 103 1.38 3.74 10.80
C PRO A 103 2.68 4.10 10.05
N GLY A 104 2.97 3.53 8.88
CA GLY A 104 4.10 3.92 8.04
C GLY A 104 4.88 2.77 7.41
N ASP A 105 5.85 3.13 6.59
CA ASP A 105 6.69 2.25 5.76
C ASP A 105 5.88 1.55 4.68
N PHE A 106 5.27 2.36 3.80
CA PHE A 106 4.27 1.90 2.82
C PHE A 106 4.85 0.87 1.86
N THR A 107 5.90 1.27 1.15
CA THR A 107 6.36 0.62 -0.08
C THR A 107 7.82 0.22 -0.07
N TYR A 108 8.64 0.84 0.80
CA TYR A 108 10.10 0.77 0.75
C TYR A 108 10.66 1.23 -0.60
N ALA A 109 10.02 2.22 -1.23
CA ALA A 109 10.47 2.74 -2.52
C ALA A 109 11.84 3.43 -2.44
N ASP A 110 12.23 3.93 -1.27
CA ASP A 110 13.55 4.52 -1.01
C ASP A 110 14.70 3.52 -1.17
N ASP A 111 14.42 2.22 -1.07
CA ASP A 111 15.34 1.10 -1.32
C ASP A 111 15.49 0.71 -2.80
N TRP A 112 14.94 1.49 -3.73
CA TRP A 112 14.98 1.19 -5.18
C TRP A 112 16.39 0.84 -5.70
N TYR A 113 17.44 1.41 -5.11
CA TYR A 113 18.84 1.27 -5.51
C TYR A 113 19.47 -0.08 -5.12
N LEU A 114 18.83 -0.85 -4.23
CA LEU A 114 19.28 -2.20 -3.85
C LEU A 114 19.08 -3.21 -4.97
N GLU A 115 18.21 -2.89 -5.94
CA GLU A 115 17.95 -3.70 -7.12
C GLU A 115 18.84 -3.26 -8.29
N PRO A 116 19.82 -4.09 -8.74
CA PRO A 116 20.77 -3.70 -9.77
C PRO A 116 20.12 -3.25 -11.09
N GLN A 117 18.96 -3.80 -11.43
CA GLN A 117 18.20 -3.44 -12.63
C GLN A 117 17.59 -2.04 -12.60
N ASN A 118 17.41 -1.44 -11.41
CA ASN A 118 16.89 -0.09 -11.25
C ASN A 118 18.00 0.97 -11.24
N LEU A 119 19.27 0.56 -11.26
CA LEU A 119 20.41 1.47 -11.25
C LEU A 119 20.44 2.32 -12.52
N GLY A 120 20.24 3.64 -12.34
CA GLY A 120 20.14 4.61 -13.44
C GLY A 120 18.73 5.15 -13.64
N ASP A 121 17.71 4.50 -13.06
CA ASP A 121 16.30 4.87 -13.20
C ASP A 121 15.72 5.57 -11.96
N GLY A 122 16.55 5.91 -10.97
CA GLY A 122 16.23 6.52 -9.67
C GLY A 122 14.79 6.98 -9.42
N LYS A 123 14.45 8.21 -9.86
CA LYS A 123 13.11 8.78 -9.68
C LYS A 123 12.01 7.91 -10.30
N ASP A 124 12.23 7.38 -11.49
CA ASP A 124 11.25 6.59 -12.22
C ASP A 124 11.05 5.22 -11.55
N ALA A 125 12.12 4.60 -11.04
CA ALA A 125 12.05 3.37 -10.25
C ALA A 125 11.29 3.59 -8.93
N TYR A 126 11.62 4.65 -8.20
CA TYR A 126 10.91 5.04 -6.97
C TYR A 126 9.41 5.24 -7.23
N GLN A 127 9.05 6.00 -8.28
CA GLN A 127 7.65 6.23 -8.63
C GLN A 127 6.94 4.96 -9.11
N ALA A 128 7.62 4.09 -9.87
CA ALA A 128 7.05 2.82 -10.30
C ALA A 128 6.68 1.91 -9.12
N ILE A 129 7.54 1.85 -8.09
CA ILE A 129 7.26 1.09 -6.86
C ILE A 129 6.04 1.65 -6.13
N LEU A 130 5.92 2.98 -6.01
CA LEU A 130 4.76 3.62 -5.40
C LEU A 130 3.45 3.33 -6.16
N GLU A 131 3.43 3.51 -7.47
CA GLU A 131 2.23 3.28 -8.29
C GLU A 131 1.82 1.80 -8.25
N GLN A 132 2.78 0.88 -8.27
CA GLN A 132 2.51 -0.56 -8.11
C GLN A 132 1.87 -0.87 -6.74
N PHE A 133 2.32 -0.22 -5.67
CA PHE A 133 1.70 -0.37 -4.36
C PHE A 133 0.25 0.14 -4.35
N TYR A 134 0.00 1.31 -4.95
CA TYR A 134 -1.34 1.88 -5.01
C TYR A 134 -2.30 1.00 -5.82
N ASP A 135 -1.83 0.41 -6.92
CA ASP A 135 -2.62 -0.55 -7.71
C ASP A 135 -2.97 -1.81 -6.89
N GLN A 136 -2.02 -2.34 -6.11
CA GLN A 136 -2.27 -3.49 -5.24
C GLN A 136 -3.28 -3.17 -4.14
N LEU A 137 -3.26 -1.95 -3.62
CA LEU A 137 -4.11 -1.52 -2.52
C LEU A 137 -5.50 -1.03 -2.98
N ALA A 138 -5.66 -0.67 -4.26
CA ALA A 138 -6.89 -0.12 -4.82
C ALA A 138 -8.17 -0.92 -4.50
N PRO A 139 -8.18 -2.28 -4.52
CA PRO A 139 -9.35 -3.07 -4.15
C PRO A 139 -9.80 -2.87 -2.69
N VAL A 140 -8.89 -2.43 -1.82
CA VAL A 140 -9.13 -2.15 -0.40
C VAL A 140 -9.51 -0.68 -0.21
N THR A 141 -8.64 0.24 -0.65
CA THR A 141 -8.80 1.69 -0.43
C THR A 141 -9.95 2.30 -1.22
N GLY A 142 -10.38 1.66 -2.31
CA GLY A 142 -11.59 2.04 -3.03
C GLY A 142 -12.88 1.82 -2.23
N ARG A 143 -12.83 1.06 -1.13
CA ARG A 143 -14.02 0.65 -0.37
C ARG A 143 -13.95 0.90 1.12
N LYS A 144 -12.74 0.99 1.67
CA LYS A 144 -12.46 1.08 3.10
C LYS A 144 -11.71 2.36 3.41
N ILE A 145 -12.08 2.97 4.53
CA ILE A 145 -11.33 4.10 5.08
C ILE A 145 -9.94 3.58 5.46
N TYR A 146 -8.92 4.20 4.89
CA TYR A 146 -7.53 3.80 5.04
C TYR A 146 -6.74 4.99 5.61
N ILE A 147 -6.37 4.89 6.89
CA ILE A 147 -5.75 5.99 7.63
C ILE A 147 -4.26 5.72 7.73
N THR A 148 -3.45 6.68 7.30
CA THR A 148 -2.00 6.52 7.18
C THR A 148 -1.23 7.44 8.13
N GLY A 149 -0.05 6.99 8.56
CA GLY A 149 0.99 7.80 9.21
C GLY A 149 2.35 7.54 8.55
N PRO A 150 3.34 8.44 8.69
CA PRO A 150 4.66 8.24 8.08
C PRO A 150 5.60 7.43 8.98
N GLY A 151 6.32 6.49 8.37
CA GLY A 151 7.47 5.77 8.93
C GLY A 151 8.81 6.39 8.51
N ASN A 152 9.91 5.64 8.69
CA ASN A 152 11.23 6.08 8.24
C ASN A 152 11.42 5.87 6.73
N HIS A 153 10.88 4.81 6.14
CA HIS A 153 10.97 4.53 4.70
C HIS A 153 10.06 5.44 3.85
N ASP A 154 9.18 6.21 4.49
CA ASP A 154 8.37 7.23 3.83
C ASP A 154 9.09 8.59 3.77
N ARG A 155 10.28 8.68 4.35
CA ARG A 155 11.14 9.87 4.36
C ARG A 155 12.34 9.62 3.48
N ASN A 156 12.23 10.02 2.22
CA ASN A 156 13.34 9.90 1.29
C ASN A 156 14.63 10.48 1.86
N CYS A 157 15.71 9.72 1.71
CA CYS A 157 17.08 10.14 1.99
C CYS A 157 17.38 10.35 3.49
N ASP A 158 16.62 9.69 4.36
CA ASP A 158 16.97 9.52 5.77
C ASP A 158 18.03 8.40 5.93
N GLU A 159 17.88 7.29 5.18
CA GLU A 159 18.78 6.14 5.26
C GLU A 159 20.03 6.28 4.37
N ILE A 160 19.94 7.06 3.29
CA ILE A 160 21.04 7.31 2.36
C ILE A 160 21.46 8.78 2.44
N PRO A 161 22.76 9.10 2.55
CA PRO A 161 23.23 10.47 2.48
C PRO A 161 22.76 11.14 1.19
N PHE A 162 22.18 12.33 1.28
CA PHE A 162 21.74 13.15 0.14
C PHE A 162 22.84 13.33 -0.93
N THR A 163 24.11 13.28 -0.53
CA THR A 163 25.28 13.43 -1.41
C THR A 163 25.62 12.17 -2.23
N SER A 164 24.94 11.05 -2.02
CA SER A 164 25.28 9.77 -2.66
C SER A 164 24.88 9.69 -4.14
N GLY A 165 23.96 10.57 -4.59
CA GLY A 165 23.34 10.48 -5.91
C GLY A 165 22.25 9.41 -6.03
N PHE A 166 21.99 8.64 -4.97
CA PHE A 166 20.92 7.63 -4.89
C PHE A 166 19.65 8.15 -4.18
N CYS A 167 19.68 9.39 -3.71
CA CYS A 167 18.51 10.08 -3.23
C CYS A 167 17.61 10.43 -4.44
N PRO A 168 16.43 9.82 -4.59
CA PRO A 168 15.58 10.10 -5.76
C PRO A 168 15.06 11.53 -5.70
N GLU A 169 15.17 12.26 -6.82
CA GLU A 169 14.63 13.61 -6.93
C GLU A 169 13.09 13.55 -6.89
N GLY A 170 12.49 14.26 -5.93
CA GLY A 170 11.02 14.40 -5.80
C GLY A 170 10.36 14.94 -7.06
#